data_AF-A0A9X2DSS6-F1
#
_entry.id   AF-A0A9X2DSS6-F1
#
_cell.length_a   1.000
_cell.length_b   1.000
_cell.length_c   1.000
_cell.angle_alpha   90.00
_cell.angle_beta   90.00
_cell.angle_gamma   90.00
#
_symmetry.space_group_name_H-M   'P 1'
#
loop_
_entity.id
_entity.type
_entity.pdbx_description
1 polymer ?
#
loop_
_entity_poly.entity_id
_entity_poly.type
_entity_poly.pdbx_seq_one_letter_code
_entity_poly.pdbx_strand_id
1 'polypeptide(L)'
;MNTNNVNAGEMMEMFWRTGYPELRQQEDIKTKATEKLEQLLYHRSENPIVYGDLGYAVSFKPKHTYNTDWESLNRFLMEVGIYPLVADLKQDTPDKFPEICKMFELPKKDILSFSVNKVGKQLLSHSIALPSNEYELLKIIKQSDSIIVPLSEMYRNLKVKMQNCPTLLEERKISHKYGSVYLKKDKVRYDIETMLNVIGTDFFIKHGKPNSKKLYAFIKRGIIKNEQIEQFRTITNSKVRLEVNRIDNKTRVTSKQMVI
;
A
#
# COMPACT_ATOMS: atom_id res chain seq x y z
N MET A 1 -3.70 40.28 -3.75
CA MET A 1 -4.29 39.12 -4.47
C MET A 1 -5.29 38.48 -3.54
N ASN A 2 -6.59 38.61 -3.84
CA ASN A 2 -7.63 37.90 -3.10
C ASN A 2 -7.37 36.40 -3.21
N THR A 3 -7.22 35.72 -2.07
CA THR A 3 -7.25 34.26 -1.98
C THR A 3 -8.66 33.77 -2.25
N ASN A 4 -9.09 33.93 -3.50
CA ASN A 4 -10.32 33.36 -4.05
C ASN A 4 -10.23 31.84 -3.90
N ASN A 5 -11.37 31.21 -3.58
CA ASN A 5 -11.57 29.78 -3.41
C ASN A 5 -10.90 28.95 -4.53
N VAL A 6 -9.66 28.53 -4.32
CA VAL A 6 -8.98 27.60 -5.23
C VAL A 6 -9.71 26.26 -5.14
N ASN A 7 -10.27 25.80 -6.26
CA ASN A 7 -10.98 24.52 -6.29
C ASN A 7 -10.01 23.32 -6.37
N ALA A 8 -10.49 22.10 -6.16
CA ALA A 8 -9.62 20.92 -6.15
C ALA A 8 -8.89 20.66 -7.49
N GLY A 9 -9.49 21.04 -8.62
CA GLY A 9 -8.85 20.95 -9.93
C GLY A 9 -7.66 21.90 -10.06
N GLU A 10 -7.83 23.15 -9.62
CA GLU A 10 -6.76 24.16 -9.60
C GLU A 10 -5.65 23.78 -8.62
N MET A 11 -6.00 23.27 -7.43
CA MET A 11 -5.04 22.73 -6.46
C MET A 11 -4.16 21.63 -7.09
N MET A 12 -4.80 20.68 -7.79
CA MET A 12 -4.08 19.60 -8.47
C MET A 12 -3.26 20.12 -9.65
N GLU A 13 -3.75 21.11 -10.39
CA GLU A 13 -3.01 21.73 -11.48
C GLU A 13 -1.77 22.48 -10.99
N MET A 14 -1.86 23.19 -9.86
CA MET A 14 -0.70 23.82 -9.23
C MET A 14 0.34 22.78 -8.80
N PHE A 15 -0.09 21.68 -8.18
CA PHE A 15 0.84 20.61 -7.82
C PHE A 15 1.42 19.90 -9.04
N TRP A 16 0.65 19.80 -10.13
CA TRP A 16 1.15 19.29 -11.39
C TRP A 16 2.31 20.11 -11.94
N ARG A 17 2.23 21.43 -11.88
CA ARG A 17 3.30 22.30 -12.37
C ARG A 17 4.54 22.30 -11.47
N THR A 18 4.39 21.93 -10.21
CA THR A 18 5.44 22.11 -9.18
C THR A 18 6.04 20.82 -8.65
N GLY A 19 5.42 19.66 -8.86
CA GLY A 19 6.00 18.42 -8.31
C GLY A 19 5.35 17.10 -8.71
N TYR A 20 4.12 17.03 -9.21
CA TYR A 20 3.52 15.72 -9.53
C TYR A 20 4.28 14.93 -10.61
N PRO A 21 4.70 15.53 -11.75
CA PRO A 21 5.49 14.81 -12.75
C PRO A 21 6.82 14.34 -12.19
N GLU A 22 7.53 15.19 -11.45
CA GLU A 22 8.80 14.85 -10.83
C GLU A 22 8.66 13.71 -9.81
N LEU A 23 7.63 13.75 -8.97
CA LEU A 23 7.32 12.65 -8.03
C LEU A 23 7.17 11.32 -8.77
N ARG A 24 6.36 11.29 -9.84
CA ARG A 24 6.14 10.07 -10.63
C ARG A 24 7.40 9.61 -11.35
N GLN A 25 8.16 10.56 -11.87
CA GLN A 25 9.42 10.27 -12.53
C GLN A 25 10.43 9.65 -11.58
N GLN A 26 10.60 10.22 -10.39
CA GLN A 26 11.54 9.68 -9.41
C GLN A 26 11.08 8.31 -8.87
N GLU A 27 9.77 8.09 -8.69
CA GLU A 27 9.23 6.77 -8.34
C GLU A 27 9.57 5.70 -9.40
N ASP A 28 9.43 6.03 -10.68
CA ASP A 28 9.76 5.13 -11.79
C ASP A 28 11.29 4.90 -11.91
N ILE A 29 12.09 5.96 -11.82
CA ILE A 29 13.56 5.87 -11.79
C ILE A 29 14.02 4.95 -10.67
N LYS A 30 13.54 5.17 -9.44
CA LYS A 30 13.88 4.35 -8.28
C LYS A 30 13.50 2.89 -8.49
N THR A 31 12.31 2.64 -9.05
CA THR A 31 11.83 1.27 -9.34
C THR A 31 12.76 0.58 -10.33
N LYS A 32 13.02 1.20 -11.49
CA LYS A 32 13.90 0.65 -12.52
C LYS A 32 15.35 0.49 -12.04
N ALA A 33 15.86 1.43 -11.24
CA ALA A 33 17.19 1.32 -10.66
C ALA A 33 17.28 0.14 -9.67
N THR A 34 16.24 -0.09 -8.88
CA THR A 34 16.16 -1.23 -7.95
C THR A 34 16.10 -2.56 -8.72
N GLU A 35 15.30 -2.63 -9.79
CA GLU A 35 15.21 -3.82 -10.65
C GLU A 35 16.53 -4.13 -11.36
N LYS A 36 17.23 -3.10 -11.87
CA LYS A 36 18.55 -3.29 -12.48
C LYS A 36 19.60 -3.70 -11.45
N LEU A 37 19.55 -3.12 -10.24
CA LEU A 37 20.42 -3.51 -9.14
C LEU A 37 20.18 -4.96 -8.73
N GLU A 38 18.92 -5.40 -8.71
CA GLU A 38 18.54 -6.79 -8.44
C GLU A 38 19.17 -7.76 -9.44
N GLN A 39 19.15 -7.42 -10.74
CA GLN A 39 19.79 -8.22 -11.79
C GLN A 39 21.31 -8.31 -11.62
N LEU A 40 21.98 -7.21 -11.29
CA LEU A 40 23.44 -7.18 -11.08
C LEU A 40 23.88 -8.01 -9.86
N LEU A 41 23.06 -8.01 -8.80
CA LEU A 41 23.41 -8.64 -7.53
C LEU A 41 22.91 -10.09 -7.42
N TYR A 42 22.10 -10.57 -8.37
CA TYR A 42 21.38 -11.85 -8.25
C TYR A 42 22.29 -13.07 -7.98
N HIS A 43 23.51 -13.07 -8.51
CA HIS A 43 24.48 -14.17 -8.36
C HIS A 43 25.45 -13.99 -7.20
N ARG A 44 25.35 -12.92 -6.41
CA ARG A 44 26.24 -12.71 -5.28
C ARG A 44 25.83 -13.57 -4.09
N SER A 45 26.82 -14.18 -3.44
CA SER A 45 26.64 -14.97 -2.22
C SER A 45 26.51 -14.10 -0.96
N GLU A 46 27.03 -12.88 -0.99
CA GLU A 46 26.95 -11.92 0.10
C GLU A 46 25.51 -11.44 0.30
N ASN A 47 24.98 -11.61 1.51
CA ASN A 47 23.66 -11.12 1.89
C ASN A 47 23.62 -10.88 3.42
N PRO A 48 23.55 -9.63 3.90
CA PRO A 48 23.40 -8.39 3.14
C PRO A 48 24.72 -7.84 2.59
N ILE A 49 24.63 -7.07 1.51
CA ILE A 49 25.73 -6.28 0.93
C ILE A 49 25.62 -4.86 1.48
N VAL A 50 26.69 -4.39 2.12
CA VAL A 50 26.69 -3.11 2.86
C VAL A 50 27.49 -2.05 2.09
N TYR A 51 26.83 -0.93 1.79
CA TYR A 51 27.42 0.26 1.16
C TYR A 51 27.44 1.39 2.20
N GLY A 52 28.40 1.31 3.12
CA GLY A 52 28.45 2.14 4.32
C GLY A 52 28.57 3.65 4.04
N ASP A 53 29.34 4.00 3.01
CA ASP A 53 29.52 5.37 2.52
C ASP A 53 28.27 5.99 1.89
N LEU A 54 27.43 5.16 1.24
CA LEU A 54 26.11 5.59 0.77
C LEU A 54 25.06 5.57 1.88
N GLY A 55 25.30 4.85 2.97
CA GLY A 55 24.36 4.63 4.07
C GLY A 55 23.25 3.65 3.69
N TYR A 56 23.55 2.64 2.85
CA TYR A 56 22.58 1.66 2.39
C TYR A 56 23.06 0.22 2.60
N ALA A 57 22.14 -0.66 2.96
CA ALA A 57 22.32 -2.10 2.97
C ALA A 57 21.32 -2.72 2.02
N VAL A 58 21.81 -3.61 1.16
CA VAL A 58 21.00 -4.32 0.18
C VAL A 58 20.94 -5.77 0.58
N SER A 59 19.73 -6.33 0.65
CA SER A 59 19.52 -7.71 1.06
C SER A 59 18.50 -8.39 0.19
N PHE A 60 18.76 -9.63 -0.18
CA PHE A 60 17.77 -10.49 -0.78
C PHE A 60 16.91 -11.12 0.31
N LYS A 61 15.60 -10.85 0.28
CA LYS A 61 14.66 -11.45 1.23
C LYS A 61 13.63 -12.31 0.50
N PRO A 62 13.24 -13.45 1.08
CA PRO A 62 12.18 -14.25 0.54
C PRO A 62 10.86 -13.49 0.72
N LYS A 63 10.14 -13.33 -0.39
CA LYS A 63 8.76 -12.87 -0.41
C LYS A 63 7.87 -14.07 -0.67
N HIS A 64 7.32 -14.61 0.41
CA HIS A 64 6.39 -15.71 0.35
C HIS A 64 5.00 -15.23 -0.09
N THR A 65 4.36 -16.02 -0.95
CA THR A 65 2.91 -15.98 -1.11
C THR A 65 2.31 -17.15 -0.34
N TYR A 66 1.20 -16.89 0.33
CA TYR A 66 0.56 -17.86 1.18
C TYR A 66 -0.81 -18.23 0.63
N ASN A 67 -1.16 -19.51 0.72
CA ASN A 67 -2.54 -19.92 0.85
C ASN A 67 -2.88 -19.89 2.34
N THR A 68 -4.08 -19.44 2.71
CA THR A 68 -4.50 -19.36 4.11
C THR A 68 -5.79 -20.14 4.27
N ASP A 69 -5.80 -21.06 5.24
CA ASP A 69 -7.02 -21.69 5.71
C ASP A 69 -7.82 -20.66 6.53
N TRP A 70 -8.64 -19.89 5.82
CA TRP A 70 -9.44 -18.83 6.40
C TRP A 70 -10.50 -19.38 7.36
N GLU A 71 -11.07 -20.56 7.10
CA GLU A 71 -12.10 -21.12 7.96
C GLU A 71 -11.54 -21.48 9.34
N SER A 72 -10.42 -22.21 9.37
CA SER A 72 -9.76 -22.58 10.64
C SER A 72 -9.23 -21.35 11.38
N LEU A 73 -8.65 -20.38 10.66
CA LEU A 73 -8.23 -19.12 11.26
C LEU A 73 -9.42 -18.35 11.86
N ASN A 74 -10.56 -18.30 11.16
CA ASN A 74 -11.76 -17.61 11.65
C ASN A 74 -12.29 -18.27 12.93
N ARG A 75 -12.33 -19.61 12.98
CA ARG A 75 -12.72 -20.38 14.18
C ARG A 75 -11.81 -20.05 15.36
N PHE A 76 -10.49 -20.11 15.16
CA PHE A 76 -9.51 -19.73 16.19
C PHE A 76 -9.73 -18.31 16.72
N LEU A 77 -9.94 -17.33 15.83
CA LEU A 77 -10.15 -15.94 16.23
C LEU A 77 -11.48 -15.73 16.97
N MET A 78 -12.49 -16.56 16.70
CA MET A 78 -13.76 -16.56 17.44
C MET A 78 -13.57 -17.14 18.84
N GLU A 79 -12.86 -18.25 18.97
CA GLU A 79 -12.52 -18.86 20.26
C GLU A 79 -11.72 -17.92 21.16
N VAL A 80 -10.80 -17.15 20.58
CA VAL A 80 -10.03 -16.10 21.28
C VAL A 80 -10.88 -14.85 21.58
N GLY A 81 -12.07 -14.71 20.96
CA GLY A 81 -12.98 -13.59 21.20
C GLY A 81 -12.62 -12.29 20.48
N ILE A 82 -11.68 -12.31 19.53
CA ILE A 82 -11.23 -11.11 18.80
C ILE A 82 -11.79 -11.00 17.38
N TYR A 83 -12.47 -12.04 16.90
CA TYR A 83 -13.01 -12.07 15.53
C TYR A 83 -13.85 -10.85 15.14
N PRO A 84 -14.85 -10.39 15.94
CA PRO A 84 -15.68 -9.24 15.55
C PRO A 84 -14.87 -7.96 15.29
N LEU A 85 -13.74 -7.83 15.99
CA LEU A 85 -12.87 -6.66 15.91
C LEU A 85 -12.00 -6.68 14.65
N VAL A 86 -11.57 -7.87 14.22
CA VAL A 86 -10.64 -8.04 13.10
C VAL A 86 -11.32 -8.42 11.79
N ALA A 87 -12.54 -8.94 11.82
CA ALA A 87 -13.23 -9.44 10.65
C ALA A 87 -13.51 -8.34 9.61
N ASP A 88 -13.49 -8.77 8.36
CA ASP A 88 -13.76 -7.97 7.18
C ASP A 88 -14.49 -8.86 6.17
N LEU A 89 -15.54 -8.35 5.55
CA LEU A 89 -16.26 -9.03 4.50
C LEU A 89 -15.89 -8.37 3.18
N LYS A 90 -14.98 -9.00 2.44
CA LYS A 90 -14.67 -8.55 1.10
C LYS A 90 -15.70 -9.14 0.15
N GLN A 91 -16.44 -8.26 -0.53
CA GLN A 91 -17.31 -8.61 -1.63
C GLN A 91 -16.46 -8.96 -2.86
N ASP A 92 -15.67 -10.03 -2.77
CA ASP A 92 -14.79 -10.47 -3.86
C ASP A 92 -15.60 -11.20 -4.97
N THR A 93 -16.84 -11.62 -4.69
CA THR A 93 -17.80 -12.18 -5.66
C THR A 93 -19.25 -11.81 -5.29
N PRO A 94 -19.90 -10.85 -5.98
CA PRO A 94 -21.25 -10.39 -5.69
C PRO A 94 -22.30 -11.52 -5.70
N ASP A 95 -22.16 -12.49 -6.60
CA ASP A 95 -23.16 -13.53 -6.85
C ASP A 95 -23.29 -14.56 -5.70
N LYS A 96 -22.34 -14.57 -4.78
CA LYS A 96 -22.34 -15.45 -3.60
C LYS A 96 -22.70 -14.72 -2.31
N PHE A 97 -22.99 -13.43 -2.38
CA PHE A 97 -23.23 -12.62 -1.21
C PHE A 97 -24.74 -12.55 -0.93
N PRO A 98 -25.25 -13.13 0.17
CA PRO A 98 -26.69 -13.17 0.39
C PRO A 98 -27.27 -11.75 0.52
N GLU A 99 -28.44 -11.52 -0.08
CA GLU A 99 -29.16 -10.23 -0.05
C GLU A 99 -29.35 -9.68 1.37
N ILE A 100 -29.48 -10.57 2.37
CA ILE A 100 -29.57 -10.21 3.79
C ILE A 100 -28.38 -9.36 4.25
N CYS A 101 -27.20 -9.51 3.66
CA CYS A 101 -26.01 -8.74 4.04
C CYS A 101 -26.14 -7.25 3.67
N LYS A 102 -26.97 -6.91 2.68
CA LYS A 102 -27.20 -5.52 2.25
C LYS A 102 -27.81 -4.67 3.37
N MET A 103 -28.57 -5.30 4.28
CA MET A 103 -29.20 -4.64 5.43
C MET A 103 -28.18 -4.11 6.44
N PHE A 104 -26.93 -4.57 6.38
CA PHE A 104 -25.87 -4.21 7.30
C PHE A 104 -24.79 -3.36 6.63
N GLU A 105 -25.02 -2.86 5.41
CA GLU A 105 -24.08 -1.97 4.73
C GLU A 105 -23.93 -0.65 5.49
N LEU A 106 -22.68 -0.34 5.85
CA LEU A 106 -22.33 0.95 6.41
C LEU A 106 -22.31 2.03 5.31
N PRO A 107 -22.62 3.28 5.64
CA PRO A 107 -22.55 4.39 4.68
C PRO A 107 -21.20 4.44 3.97
N LYS A 108 -21.24 4.41 2.63
CA LYS A 108 -20.04 4.46 1.78
C LYS A 108 -19.35 5.81 1.94
N LYS A 109 -18.09 5.77 2.37
CA LYS A 109 -17.24 6.96 2.47
C LYS A 109 -16.75 7.38 1.09
N ASP A 110 -16.59 8.69 0.90
CA ASP A 110 -15.99 9.22 -0.32
C ASP A 110 -14.47 9.20 -0.22
N ILE A 111 -13.83 8.69 -1.27
CA ILE A 111 -12.38 8.65 -1.42
C ILE A 111 -11.99 9.50 -2.62
N LEU A 112 -11.01 10.37 -2.39
CA LEU A 112 -10.40 11.15 -3.44
C LEU A 112 -9.59 10.27 -4.40
N SER A 113 -9.86 10.44 -5.69
CA SER A 113 -9.15 9.79 -6.78
C SER A 113 -8.77 10.81 -7.84
N PHE A 114 -7.78 10.45 -8.65
CA PHE A 114 -7.23 11.31 -9.69
C PHE A 114 -7.00 10.49 -10.97
N SER A 115 -7.35 11.06 -12.12
CA SER A 115 -7.11 10.47 -13.43
C SER A 115 -6.36 11.45 -14.33
N VAL A 116 -5.42 10.93 -15.12
CA VAL A 116 -4.57 11.71 -16.02
C VAL A 116 -5.10 11.62 -17.45
N ASN A 117 -5.26 12.75 -18.13
CA ASN A 117 -5.68 12.80 -19.52
C ASN A 117 -4.50 12.56 -20.49
N LYS A 118 -4.73 12.64 -21.82
CA LYS A 118 -3.65 12.44 -22.83
C LYS A 118 -2.48 13.42 -22.64
N VAL A 119 -2.77 14.70 -22.38
CA VAL A 119 -1.77 15.75 -22.17
C VAL A 119 -0.91 15.43 -20.95
N GLY A 120 -1.54 15.10 -19.82
CA GLY A 120 -0.82 14.72 -18.61
C GLY A 120 0.02 13.46 -18.81
N LYS A 121 -0.48 12.46 -19.55
CA LYS A 121 0.28 11.23 -19.83
C LYS A 121 1.55 11.50 -20.64
N GLN A 122 1.50 12.39 -21.62
CA GLN A 122 2.67 12.77 -22.41
C GLN A 122 3.76 13.40 -21.52
N LEU A 123 3.37 14.25 -20.57
CA LEU A 123 4.30 14.89 -19.63
C LEU A 123 4.90 13.93 -18.60
N LEU A 124 4.28 12.76 -18.39
CA LEU A 124 4.81 11.71 -17.53
C LEU A 124 5.72 10.73 -18.30
N SER A 125 5.78 10.81 -19.63
CA SER A 125 6.61 9.92 -20.43
C SER A 125 8.07 10.36 -20.36
N HIS A 126 8.93 9.52 -19.81
CA HIS A 126 10.37 9.74 -19.82
C HIS A 126 11.10 8.43 -20.07
N SER A 127 12.21 8.52 -20.81
CA SER A 127 13.21 7.47 -20.87
C SER A 127 14.39 7.88 -19.98
N ILE A 128 14.93 6.93 -19.24
CA ILE A 128 16.17 7.12 -18.50
C ILE A 128 17.13 6.01 -18.86
N ALA A 129 18.35 6.37 -19.22
CA ALA A 129 19.44 5.42 -19.33
C ALA A 129 20.01 5.19 -17.93
N LEU A 130 19.91 3.97 -17.43
CA LEU A 130 20.46 3.61 -16.12
C LEU A 130 21.89 3.08 -16.26
N PRO A 131 22.81 3.45 -15.34
CA PRO A 131 24.17 2.93 -15.33
C PRO A 131 24.17 1.42 -15.08
N SER A 132 25.25 0.74 -15.46
CA SER A 132 25.45 -0.70 -15.19
C SER A 132 26.37 -0.95 -13.99
N ASN A 133 26.46 0.04 -13.09
CA ASN A 133 27.29 -0.01 -11.88
C ASN A 133 26.39 0.08 -10.64
N GLU A 134 26.60 -0.82 -9.69
CA GLU A 134 25.81 -0.96 -8.46
C GLU A 134 25.83 0.32 -7.61
N TYR A 135 27.01 0.92 -7.46
CA TYR A 135 27.23 2.11 -6.64
C TYR A 135 26.50 3.32 -7.22
N GLU A 136 26.56 3.51 -8.54
CA GLU A 136 25.82 4.56 -9.24
C GLU A 136 24.30 4.35 -9.18
N LEU A 137 23.82 3.10 -9.28
CA LEU A 137 22.39 2.78 -9.09
C LEU A 137 21.92 3.13 -7.67
N LEU A 138 22.73 2.84 -6.64
CA LEU A 138 22.41 3.21 -5.26
C LEU A 138 22.42 4.72 -5.03
N LYS A 139 23.33 5.47 -5.66
CA LYS A 139 23.29 6.95 -5.66
C LYS A 139 21.99 7.47 -6.26
N ILE A 140 21.56 6.91 -7.40
CA ILE A 140 20.28 7.26 -8.03
C ILE A 140 19.12 6.99 -7.08
N ILE A 141 19.07 5.81 -6.45
CA ILE A 141 18.03 5.46 -5.47
C ILE A 141 18.01 6.47 -4.31
N LYS A 142 19.18 6.82 -3.77
CA LYS A 142 19.34 7.79 -2.69
C LYS A 142 18.83 9.18 -3.10
N GLN A 143 19.17 9.64 -4.29
CA GLN A 143 18.71 10.92 -4.85
C GLN A 143 17.20 10.91 -5.07
N SER A 144 16.65 9.86 -5.68
CA SER A 144 15.21 9.72 -5.87
C SER A 144 14.46 9.75 -4.53
N ASP A 145 14.96 9.05 -3.50
CA ASP A 145 14.35 9.11 -2.16
C ASP A 145 14.30 10.53 -1.58
N SER A 146 15.34 11.34 -1.79
CA SER A 146 15.40 12.72 -1.29
C SER A 146 14.34 13.63 -1.90
N ILE A 147 13.81 13.27 -3.08
CA ILE A 147 12.75 14.00 -3.78
C ILE A 147 11.38 13.37 -3.52
N ILE A 148 11.27 12.05 -3.58
CA ILE A 148 10.01 11.31 -3.41
C ILE A 148 9.40 11.58 -2.04
N VAL A 149 10.20 11.55 -0.97
CA VAL A 149 9.70 11.70 0.41
C VAL A 149 8.97 13.04 0.61
N PRO A 150 9.59 14.22 0.37
CA PRO A 150 8.90 15.49 0.56
C PRO A 150 7.72 15.68 -0.41
N LEU A 151 7.86 15.30 -1.69
CA LEU A 151 6.75 15.45 -2.66
C LEU A 151 5.57 14.53 -2.34
N SER A 152 5.82 13.32 -1.83
CA SER A 152 4.76 12.41 -1.38
C SER A 152 4.00 12.98 -0.19
N GLU A 153 4.70 13.63 0.73
CA GLU A 153 4.07 14.30 1.87
C GLU A 153 3.24 15.51 1.43
N MET A 154 3.78 16.34 0.55
CA MET A 154 3.04 17.46 -0.06
C MET A 154 1.77 16.94 -0.75
N TYR A 155 1.87 15.88 -1.53
CA TYR A 155 0.73 15.29 -2.22
C TYR A 155 -0.30 14.71 -1.24
N ARG A 156 0.14 14.05 -0.17
CA ARG A 156 -0.74 13.55 0.89
C ARG A 156 -1.53 14.69 1.53
N ASN A 157 -0.88 15.79 1.87
CA ASN A 157 -1.52 16.98 2.46
C ASN A 157 -2.48 17.64 1.47
N LEU A 158 -2.11 17.70 0.18
CA LEU A 158 -2.99 18.21 -0.88
C LEU A 158 -4.27 17.38 -1.01
N LYS A 159 -4.17 16.04 -0.93
CA LYS A 159 -5.35 15.16 -0.97
C LYS A 159 -6.33 15.45 0.17
N VAL A 160 -5.84 15.69 1.38
CA VAL A 160 -6.69 16.06 2.51
C VAL A 160 -7.43 17.36 2.23
N LYS A 161 -6.74 18.38 1.69
CA LYS A 161 -7.37 19.66 1.32
C LYS A 161 -8.42 19.48 0.23
N MET A 162 -8.10 18.77 -0.85
CA MET A 162 -9.01 18.52 -1.97
C MET A 162 -10.25 17.72 -1.55
N GLN A 163 -10.10 16.75 -0.64
CA GLN A 163 -11.22 15.95 -0.14
C GLN A 163 -12.26 16.77 0.62
N ASN A 164 -11.84 17.91 1.20
CA ASN A 164 -12.70 18.85 1.92
C ASN A 164 -13.12 20.05 1.06
N CYS A 165 -12.82 20.07 -0.25
CA CYS A 165 -13.16 21.16 -1.14
C CYS A 165 -14.68 21.20 -1.41
N PRO A 166 -15.39 22.30 -1.10
CA PRO A 166 -16.85 22.39 -1.29
C PRO A 166 -17.29 22.10 -2.73
N THR A 167 -16.63 22.70 -3.71
CA THR A 167 -16.92 22.48 -5.14
C THR A 167 -16.78 21.02 -5.53
N LEU A 168 -15.78 20.30 -4.99
CA LEU A 168 -15.60 18.89 -5.30
C LEU A 168 -16.66 18.00 -4.63
N LEU A 169 -17.12 18.38 -3.43
CA LEU A 169 -18.19 17.67 -2.72
C LEU A 169 -19.51 17.78 -3.50
N GLU A 170 -19.78 18.94 -4.09
CA GLU A 170 -20.97 19.22 -4.90
C GLU A 170 -20.87 18.58 -6.29
N GLU A 171 -19.84 18.92 -7.07
CA GLU A 171 -19.71 18.48 -8.47
C GLU A 171 -19.25 17.03 -8.61
N ARG A 172 -18.71 16.43 -7.54
CA ARG A 172 -18.15 15.06 -7.48
C ARG A 172 -16.91 14.83 -8.34
N LYS A 173 -16.69 15.62 -9.38
CA LYS A 173 -15.56 15.54 -10.31
C LYS A 173 -15.25 16.91 -10.89
N ILE A 174 -14.01 17.36 -10.70
CA ILE A 174 -13.49 18.60 -11.27
C ILE A 174 -12.42 18.25 -12.30
N SER A 175 -12.60 18.72 -13.53
CA SER A 175 -11.62 18.56 -14.61
C SER A 175 -10.63 19.73 -14.60
N HIS A 176 -9.39 19.47 -15.01
CA HIS A 176 -8.34 20.48 -15.15
C HIS A 176 -7.42 20.12 -16.33
N LYS A 177 -6.41 20.95 -16.61
CA LYS A 177 -5.58 20.82 -17.83
C LYS A 177 -4.96 19.44 -18.04
N TYR A 178 -4.59 18.75 -16.96
CA TYR A 178 -3.84 17.50 -17.01
C TYR A 178 -4.66 16.26 -16.66
N GLY A 179 -5.96 16.42 -16.34
CA GLY A 179 -6.75 15.31 -15.82
C GLY A 179 -8.04 15.72 -15.13
N SER A 180 -8.47 14.89 -14.18
CA SER A 180 -9.59 15.21 -13.30
C SER A 180 -9.40 14.65 -11.90
N VAL A 181 -9.86 15.40 -10.92
CA VAL A 181 -9.96 14.99 -9.52
C VAL A 181 -11.41 14.62 -9.25
N TYR A 182 -11.66 13.48 -8.61
CA TYR A 182 -13.03 13.01 -8.39
C TYR A 182 -13.18 12.20 -7.10
N LEU A 183 -14.39 12.22 -6.54
CA LEU A 183 -14.77 11.44 -5.37
C LEU A 183 -15.43 10.13 -5.80
N LYS A 184 -14.73 9.02 -5.58
CA LYS A 184 -15.30 7.68 -5.73
C LYS A 184 -15.83 7.17 -4.39
N LYS A 185 -16.89 6.38 -4.41
CA LYS A 185 -17.33 5.65 -3.22
C LYS A 185 -16.29 4.58 -2.86
N ASP A 186 -15.92 4.50 -1.59
CA ASP A 186 -15.09 3.42 -1.07
C ASP A 186 -15.80 2.07 -1.26
N LYS A 187 -15.03 0.99 -1.09
CA LYS A 187 -15.58 -0.35 -0.99
C LYS A 187 -16.65 -0.40 0.11
N VAL A 188 -17.68 -1.21 -0.14
CA VAL A 188 -18.73 -1.51 0.84
C VAL A 188 -18.07 -2.03 2.11
N ARG A 189 -18.57 -1.55 3.25
CA ARG A 189 -18.20 -2.06 4.58
C ARG A 189 -19.48 -2.48 5.26
N TYR A 190 -19.37 -3.41 6.19
CA TYR A 190 -20.53 -3.97 6.88
C TYR A 190 -20.40 -3.77 8.39
N ASP A 191 -21.54 -3.66 9.06
CA ASP A 191 -21.61 -3.77 10.51
C ASP A 191 -21.47 -5.24 10.92
N ILE A 192 -20.21 -5.64 11.12
CA ILE A 192 -19.85 -7.03 11.42
C ILE A 192 -20.46 -7.49 12.76
N GLU A 193 -20.56 -6.60 13.74
CA GLU A 193 -21.09 -6.95 15.07
C GLU A 193 -22.57 -7.29 14.99
N THR A 194 -23.36 -6.42 14.36
CA THR A 194 -24.79 -6.66 14.17
C THR A 194 -25.02 -7.88 13.26
N MET A 195 -24.24 -8.04 12.20
CA MET A 195 -24.34 -9.21 11.33
C MET A 195 -24.04 -10.53 12.05
N LEU A 196 -23.03 -10.56 12.93
CA LEU A 196 -22.71 -11.77 13.71
C LEU A 196 -23.89 -12.19 14.58
N ASN A 197 -24.60 -11.23 15.17
CA ASN A 197 -25.77 -11.49 16.02
C ASN A 197 -26.99 -11.96 15.24
N VAL A 198 -27.19 -11.49 14.00
CA VAL A 198 -28.39 -11.81 13.20
C VAL A 198 -28.19 -13.01 12.27
N ILE A 199 -27.06 -13.07 11.57
CA ILE A 199 -26.78 -14.11 10.57
C ILE A 199 -26.08 -15.32 11.21
N GLY A 200 -25.36 -15.10 12.31
CA GLY A 200 -24.63 -16.13 13.03
C GLY A 200 -23.20 -16.31 12.57
N THR A 201 -22.43 -17.02 13.39
CA THR A 201 -20.98 -17.20 13.24
C THR A 201 -20.59 -18.07 12.04
N ASP A 202 -21.42 -19.04 11.67
CA ASP A 202 -21.11 -19.98 10.58
C ASP A 202 -20.93 -19.29 9.23
N PHE A 203 -21.71 -18.24 8.98
CA PHE A 203 -21.56 -17.42 7.78
C PHE A 203 -20.18 -16.77 7.73
N PHE A 204 -19.74 -16.21 8.84
CA PHE A 204 -18.47 -15.51 8.96
C PHE A 204 -17.26 -16.43 8.90
N ILE A 205 -17.37 -17.64 9.45
CA ILE A 205 -16.33 -18.66 9.32
C ILE A 205 -16.05 -18.96 7.84
N LYS A 206 -17.10 -19.14 7.04
CA LYS A 206 -17.01 -19.50 5.61
C LYS A 206 -16.64 -18.34 4.69
N HIS A 207 -17.14 -17.14 4.98
CA HIS A 207 -17.08 -16.01 4.03
C HIS A 207 -16.23 -14.83 4.49
N GLY A 208 -15.90 -14.76 5.78
CA GLY A 208 -15.11 -13.67 6.33
C GLY A 208 -13.61 -13.81 6.06
N LYS A 209 -12.92 -12.68 5.92
CA LYS A 209 -11.46 -12.61 5.86
C LYS A 209 -10.96 -11.58 6.89
N PRO A 210 -10.18 -11.98 7.90
CA PRO A 210 -9.65 -11.04 8.88
C PRO A 210 -8.80 -9.96 8.21
N ASN A 211 -9.00 -8.72 8.65
CA ASN A 211 -8.20 -7.59 8.24
C ASN A 211 -6.78 -7.71 8.83
N SER A 212 -5.80 -7.96 7.97
CA SER A 212 -4.42 -8.22 8.42
C SER A 212 -3.81 -7.07 9.23
N LYS A 213 -4.20 -5.82 8.97
CA LYS A 213 -3.71 -4.67 9.75
C LYS A 213 -4.24 -4.68 11.17
N LYS A 214 -5.55 -4.96 11.32
CA LYS A 214 -6.18 -5.09 12.64
C LYS A 214 -5.59 -6.28 13.39
N LEU A 215 -5.48 -7.44 12.73
CA LEU A 215 -4.89 -8.65 13.31
C LEU A 215 -3.46 -8.39 13.81
N TYR A 216 -2.63 -7.71 13.01
CA TYR A 216 -1.27 -7.37 13.40
C TYR A 216 -1.19 -6.41 14.60
N ALA A 217 -2.20 -5.56 14.82
CA ALA A 217 -2.28 -4.72 16.01
C ALA A 217 -2.49 -5.56 17.30
N PHE A 218 -3.27 -6.64 17.22
CA PHE A 218 -3.42 -7.58 18.34
C PHE A 218 -2.14 -8.38 18.60
N ILE A 219 -1.40 -8.75 17.55
CA ILE A 219 -0.08 -9.39 17.66
C ILE A 219 0.90 -8.45 18.38
N LYS A 220 0.98 -7.18 17.96
CA LYS A 220 1.84 -6.17 18.60
C LYS A 220 1.51 -5.94 20.08
N ARG A 221 0.25 -6.09 20.46
CA ARG A 221 -0.22 -5.95 21.85
C ARG A 221 0.01 -7.22 22.69
N GLY A 222 0.53 -8.30 22.09
CA GLY A 222 0.76 -9.58 22.77
C GLY A 222 -0.52 -10.37 23.07
N ILE A 223 -1.67 -9.98 22.50
CA ILE A 223 -2.96 -10.68 22.72
C ILE A 223 -2.97 -12.03 22.01
N ILE A 224 -2.34 -12.08 20.83
CA ILE A 224 -2.09 -13.31 20.07
C ILE A 224 -0.63 -13.31 19.60
N LYS A 225 -0.06 -14.49 19.41
CA LYS A 225 1.29 -14.65 18.88
C LYS A 225 1.26 -14.80 17.36
N ASN A 226 2.34 -14.41 16.68
CA ASN A 226 2.40 -14.51 15.22
C ASN A 226 2.37 -15.99 14.76
N GLU A 227 3.02 -16.86 15.52
CA GLU A 227 3.08 -18.31 15.28
C GLU A 227 1.69 -18.94 15.29
N GLN A 228 0.77 -18.43 16.12
CA GLN A 228 -0.62 -18.88 16.18
C GLN A 228 -1.41 -18.53 14.91
N ILE A 229 -0.95 -17.56 14.11
CA ILE A 229 -1.55 -17.19 12.83
C ILE A 229 -0.86 -17.92 11.69
N GLU A 230 0.47 -18.04 11.75
CA GLU A 230 1.27 -18.69 10.71
C GLU A 230 0.93 -20.18 10.53
N GLN A 231 0.47 -20.87 11.58
CA GLN A 231 0.01 -22.27 11.46
C GLN A 231 -1.14 -22.47 10.46
N PHE A 232 -1.93 -21.42 10.17
CA PHE A 232 -3.03 -21.48 9.19
C PHE A 232 -2.58 -21.08 7.78
N ARG A 233 -1.28 -20.89 7.56
CA ARG A 233 -0.73 -20.45 6.28
C ARG A 233 0.18 -21.52 5.71
N THR A 234 -0.04 -21.82 4.43
CA THR A 234 0.86 -22.66 3.65
C THR A 234 1.55 -21.80 2.61
N ILE A 235 2.88 -21.85 2.57
CA ILE A 235 3.66 -21.17 1.53
C ILE A 235 3.38 -21.84 0.19
N THR A 236 2.85 -21.10 -0.77
CA THR A 236 2.57 -21.59 -2.14
C THR A 236 3.63 -21.19 -3.14
N ASN A 237 4.32 -20.08 -2.89
CA ASN A 237 5.41 -19.62 -3.72
C ASN A 237 6.39 -18.86 -2.85
N SER A 238 7.67 -18.97 -3.17
CA SER A 238 8.72 -18.16 -2.56
C SER A 238 9.49 -17.50 -3.68
N LYS A 239 9.40 -16.18 -3.76
CA LYS A 239 10.23 -15.40 -4.69
C LYS A 239 11.22 -14.59 -3.88
N VAL A 240 12.48 -14.68 -4.22
CA VAL A 240 13.49 -13.79 -3.66
C VAL A 240 13.28 -12.40 -4.26
N ARG A 241 13.35 -11.36 -3.43
CA ARG A 241 13.32 -9.97 -3.88
C ARG A 241 14.45 -9.17 -3.24
N LEU A 242 15.01 -8.26 -4.01
CA LEU A 242 15.93 -7.27 -3.48
C LEU A 242 15.19 -6.25 -2.59
N GLU A 243 15.70 -6.05 -1.38
CA GLU A 243 15.34 -4.93 -0.51
C GLU A 243 16.53 -3.99 -0.35
N VAL A 244 16.29 -2.71 -0.63
CA VAL A 244 17.28 -1.63 -0.46
C VAL A 244 16.88 -0.83 0.79
N ASN A 245 17.65 -0.97 1.86
CA ASN A 245 17.36 -0.36 3.16
C ASN A 245 18.40 0.71 3.48
N ARG A 246 17.95 1.83 4.04
CA ARG A 246 18.88 2.80 4.66
C ARG A 246 19.45 2.19 5.94
N ILE A 247 20.75 2.38 6.14
CA ILE A 247 21.41 2.03 7.39
C ILE A 247 21.05 3.14 8.38
N ASP A 248 20.04 2.89 9.21
CA ASP A 248 19.82 3.71 10.40
C ASP A 248 20.84 3.27 11.46
N ASN A 249 21.51 4.24 12.11
CA ASN A 249 22.50 4.01 13.18
C ASN A 249 21.99 3.17 14.38
N LYS A 250 20.70 2.78 14.39
CA LYS A 250 20.06 1.98 15.44
C LYS A 250 19.74 0.53 15.05
N THR A 251 19.87 0.15 13.77
CA THR A 251 19.47 -1.18 13.32
C THR A 251 20.71 -2.04 13.12
N ARG A 252 21.04 -2.86 14.13
CA ARG A 252 21.96 -3.99 13.96
C ARG A 252 21.41 -4.85 12.84
N VAL A 253 22.12 -4.92 11.73
CA VAL A 253 21.85 -5.83 10.64
C VAL A 253 22.11 -7.25 11.17
N THR A 254 21.09 -7.90 11.72
CA THR A 254 21.19 -9.29 12.15
C THR A 254 21.20 -10.20 10.94
N SER A 255 22.38 -10.67 10.58
CA SER A 255 22.61 -11.84 9.74
C SER A 255 22.07 -13.07 10.49
N LYS A 256 20.78 -13.40 10.32
CA LYS A 256 20.31 -14.75 10.62
C LYS A 256 20.54 -15.59 9.38
N GLN A 257 21.55 -16.45 9.44
CA GLN A 257 21.78 -17.53 8.48
C GLN A 257 20.45 -18.27 8.25
N MET A 258 20.02 -18.35 6.99
CA MET A 258 19.01 -19.32 6.59
C MET A 258 19.67 -20.70 6.72
N VAL A 259 19.28 -21.43 7.77
CA VAL A 259 19.44 -22.88 7.77
C VAL A 259 18.33 -23.40 6.85
N ILE A 260 18.77 -24.12 5.82
CA ILE A 260 17.95 -24.78 4.78
C ILE A 260 16.99 -25.77 5.44
#